data_AF-Q26867-F1
#
_entry.id   AF-Q26867-F1
#
_cell.length_a   1.000
_cell.length_b   1.000
_cell.length_c   1.000
_cell.angle_alpha   90.00
_cell.angle_beta   90.00
_cell.angle_gamma   90.00
#
_symmetry.space_group_name_H-M   'P 1'
#
loop_
_entity.id
_entity.type
_entity.pdbx_description
1 polymer ?
#
loop_
_entity_poly.entity_id
_entity_poly.type
_entity_poly.pdbx_seq_one_letter_code
_entity_poly.pdbx_strand_id
1 'polypeptide(L)'
;EFPPSEKTLLTAVLGDTEPPYIMRLSYTADNKWETMLKDEEKTTKSGTWKAGKEYQVALMLQGKKRSVYVDGELLGEEEVPLTGETPLEPFGFCFGACGEDDDGEESSPEEIGKKPSVTVTNVFLYNRPLNS
;
A
#
# COMPACT_ATOMS: atom_id res chain seq x y z
N GLU A 1 4.96 -17.85 6.94
CA GLU A 1 4.19 -18.75 6.04
C GLU A 1 3.83 -18.00 4.77
N PHE A 2 3.73 -18.67 3.61
CA PHE A 2 3.51 -18.03 2.31
C PHE A 2 2.01 -17.82 2.03
N PRO A 3 1.57 -16.58 1.72
CA PRO A 3 0.15 -16.30 1.46
C PRO A 3 -0.26 -16.69 0.02
N PRO A 4 -1.39 -17.37 -0.22
CA PRO A 4 -1.79 -17.80 -1.57
C PRO A 4 -2.39 -16.69 -2.46
N SER A 5 -2.44 -15.45 -2.01
CA SER A 5 -2.90 -14.29 -2.77
C SER A 5 -2.04 -13.07 -2.40
N GLU A 6 -1.91 -12.11 -3.31
CA GLU A 6 -1.33 -10.80 -3.02
C GLU A 6 -1.88 -10.26 -1.69
N LYS A 7 -1.00 -9.81 -0.80
CA LYS A 7 -1.41 -9.22 0.49
C LYS A 7 -1.04 -7.75 0.56
N THR A 8 -2.00 -6.94 0.96
CA THR A 8 -1.82 -5.48 1.04
C THR A 8 -1.15 -5.08 2.35
N LEU A 9 -0.01 -4.40 2.25
CA LEU A 9 0.72 -3.91 3.42
C LEU A 9 0.33 -2.49 3.81
N LEU A 10 0.14 -1.61 2.82
CA LEU A 10 -0.11 -0.19 3.05
C LEU A 10 -0.97 0.38 1.94
N THR A 11 -2.04 1.09 2.31
CA THR A 11 -2.94 1.75 1.37
C THR A 11 -3.22 3.19 1.79
N ALA A 12 -3.24 4.10 0.81
CA ALA A 12 -3.85 5.42 0.91
C ALA A 12 -4.96 5.53 -0.14
N VAL A 13 -6.19 5.87 0.29
CA VAL A 13 -7.37 6.01 -0.57
C VAL A 13 -8.00 7.38 -0.42
N LEU A 14 -8.41 8.01 -1.53
CA LEU A 14 -9.32 9.17 -1.56
C LEU A 14 -10.67 8.69 -2.09
N GLY A 15 -11.72 8.82 -1.28
CA GLY A 15 -13.03 8.19 -1.53
C GLY A 15 -13.95 8.91 -2.51
N ASP A 16 -13.72 10.20 -2.75
CA ASP A 16 -14.72 11.05 -3.41
C ASP A 16 -14.34 11.48 -4.85
N THR A 17 -13.33 10.83 -5.44
CA THR A 17 -12.96 11.02 -6.85
C THR A 17 -13.31 9.80 -7.68
N GLU A 18 -13.82 10.00 -8.90
CA GLU A 18 -13.92 8.94 -9.91
C GLU A 18 -12.85 9.18 -10.99
N PRO A 19 -11.89 8.26 -11.19
CA PRO A 19 -11.62 7.05 -10.39
C PRO A 19 -11.03 7.36 -9.00
N PRO A 20 -11.17 6.44 -8.02
CA PRO A 20 -10.66 6.66 -6.67
C PRO A 20 -9.14 6.82 -6.70
N TYR A 21 -8.63 7.80 -5.96
CA TYR A 21 -7.19 7.92 -5.77
C TYR A 21 -6.73 6.74 -4.91
N ILE A 22 -5.86 5.89 -5.43
CA ILE A 22 -5.31 4.75 -4.69
C ILE A 22 -3.79 4.76 -4.83
N MET A 23 -3.10 4.69 -3.69
CA MET A 23 -1.70 4.28 -3.59
C MET A 23 -1.64 3.04 -2.69
N ARG A 24 -1.15 1.93 -3.23
CA ARG A 24 -1.04 0.66 -2.52
C ARG A 24 0.37 0.09 -2.65
N LEU A 25 0.88 -0.45 -1.55
CA LEU A 25 2.00 -1.38 -1.54
C LEU A 25 1.50 -2.74 -1.04
N SER A 26 1.73 -3.76 -1.86
CA SER A 26 1.41 -5.15 -1.60
C SER A 26 2.66 -6.01 -1.72
N TYR A 27 2.57 -7.23 -1.21
CA TYR A 27 3.62 -8.23 -1.35
C TYR A 27 3.01 -9.58 -1.71
N THR A 28 3.74 -10.34 -2.51
CA THR A 28 3.28 -11.62 -3.07
C THR A 28 4.04 -12.79 -2.47
N ALA A 29 3.45 -13.99 -2.51
CA ALA A 29 4.14 -15.20 -2.12
C ALA A 29 5.37 -15.56 -2.97
N ASP A 30 5.57 -14.98 -4.16
CA ASP A 30 6.81 -15.18 -4.93
C ASP A 30 7.91 -14.17 -4.55
N ASN A 31 7.84 -13.59 -3.34
CA ASN A 31 8.83 -12.68 -2.79
C ASN A 31 9.00 -11.38 -3.58
N LYS A 32 7.94 -10.86 -4.20
CA LYS A 32 7.96 -9.59 -4.95
C LYS A 32 7.11 -8.53 -4.28
N TRP A 33 7.54 -7.27 -4.43
CA TRP A 33 6.70 -6.14 -4.11
C TRP A 33 5.83 -5.80 -5.31
N GLU A 34 4.60 -5.36 -5.03
CA GLU A 34 3.67 -4.87 -6.01
C GLU A 34 3.15 -3.50 -5.57
N THR A 35 3.12 -2.56 -6.49
CA THR A 35 2.60 -1.21 -6.22
C THR A 35 1.44 -0.91 -7.16
N MET A 36 0.38 -0.35 -6.62
CA MET A 36 -0.74 0.20 -7.39
C MET A 36 -0.78 1.70 -7.15
N LEU A 37 -0.47 2.47 -8.18
CA LEU A 37 -0.36 3.94 -8.12
C LEU A 37 -1.42 4.66 -8.95
N LYS A 38 -2.24 3.91 -9.69
CA LYS A 38 -3.37 4.37 -10.50
C LYS A 38 -4.51 3.36 -10.33
N ASP A 39 -5.65 3.63 -10.94
CA ASP A 39 -6.84 2.77 -11.08
C ASP A 39 -6.51 1.26 -11.22
N GLU A 40 -7.49 0.42 -10.89
CA GLU A 40 -7.42 -1.03 -10.60
C GLU A 40 -6.69 -1.93 -11.62
N GLU A 41 -6.33 -1.43 -12.81
CA GLU A 41 -5.69 -2.24 -13.84
C GLU A 41 -4.15 -2.26 -13.81
N LYS A 42 -3.47 -1.35 -13.11
CA LYS A 42 -2.00 -1.22 -13.22
C LYS A 42 -1.26 -1.48 -11.91
N THR A 43 -0.81 -2.72 -11.76
CA THR A 43 0.19 -3.13 -10.76
C THR A 43 1.58 -3.13 -11.38
N THR A 44 2.52 -2.38 -10.81
CA THR A 44 3.94 -2.49 -11.16
C THR A 44 4.60 -3.48 -10.20
N LYS A 45 5.27 -4.51 -10.74
CA LYS A 45 6.10 -5.43 -9.97
C LYS A 45 7.54 -4.96 -10.03
N SER A 46 8.13 -4.65 -8.87
CA SER A 46 9.52 -4.22 -8.80
C SER A 46 10.12 -4.67 -7.47
N GLY A 47 11.42 -4.96 -7.44
CA GLY A 47 12.12 -5.38 -6.23
C GLY A 47 11.71 -6.75 -5.68
N THR A 48 12.39 -7.16 -4.61
CA THR A 48 12.11 -8.40 -3.89
C THR A 48 12.04 -8.15 -2.39
N TRP A 49 11.31 -9.01 -1.68
CA TRP A 49 11.22 -8.99 -0.23
C TRP A 49 11.65 -10.34 0.37
N LYS A 50 11.94 -10.33 1.67
CA LYS A 50 12.38 -11.48 2.47
C LYS A 50 11.65 -11.49 3.80
N ALA A 51 11.15 -12.66 4.19
CA ALA A 51 10.47 -12.84 5.47
C ALA A 51 11.42 -12.53 6.64
N GLY A 52 10.89 -11.88 7.69
CA GLY A 52 11.65 -11.52 8.89
C GLY A 52 12.66 -10.38 8.72
N LYS A 53 12.83 -9.84 7.50
CA LYS A 53 13.59 -8.59 7.29
C LYS A 53 12.67 -7.40 7.55
N GLU A 54 13.18 -6.43 8.29
CA GLU A 54 12.56 -5.11 8.44
C GLU A 54 12.80 -4.27 7.19
N TYR A 55 11.78 -3.52 6.78
CA TYR A 55 11.84 -2.59 5.65
C TYR A 55 11.29 -1.24 6.06
N GLN A 56 11.93 -0.17 5.58
CA GLN A 56 11.38 1.17 5.67
C GLN A 56 10.58 1.46 4.42
N VAL A 57 9.31 1.85 4.58
CA VAL A 57 8.41 2.12 3.46
C VAL A 57 7.97 3.58 3.52
N ALA A 58 7.92 4.24 2.35
CA ALA A 58 7.31 5.55 2.21
C ALA A 58 6.37 5.60 1.01
N LEU A 59 5.16 6.12 1.22
CA LEU A 59 4.28 6.59 0.16
C LEU A 59 4.40 8.11 0.08
N MET A 60 4.63 8.65 -1.11
CA MET A 60 4.79 10.09 -1.32
C MET A 60 3.87 10.60 -2.42
N LEU A 61 3.18 11.70 -2.10
CA LEU A 61 2.42 12.50 -3.05
C LEU A 61 3.10 13.86 -3.20
N GLN A 62 3.57 14.18 -4.41
CA GLN A 62 4.20 15.46 -4.74
C GLN A 62 3.53 16.08 -5.97
N GLY A 63 2.61 17.01 -5.74
CA GLY A 63 1.79 17.57 -6.82
C GLY A 63 0.92 16.49 -7.46
N LYS A 64 1.25 16.10 -8.70
CA LYS A 64 0.57 15.02 -9.45
C LYS A 64 1.36 13.69 -9.45
N LYS A 65 2.55 13.69 -8.84
CA LYS A 65 3.41 12.50 -8.75
C LYS A 65 3.06 11.67 -7.54
N ARG A 66 2.99 10.37 -7.75
CA ARG A 66 2.80 9.35 -6.72
C ARG A 66 4.00 8.42 -6.76
N SER A 67 4.64 8.18 -5.63
CA SER A 67 5.79 7.29 -5.58
C SER A 67 5.79 6.42 -4.32
N VAL A 68 6.34 5.21 -4.47
CA VAL A 68 6.58 4.26 -3.38
C VAL A 68 8.07 4.05 -3.25
N TYR A 69 8.56 4.10 -2.02
CA TYR A 69 9.95 3.79 -1.69
C TYR A 69 10.03 2.63 -0.70
N VAL A 70 11.04 1.78 -0.88
CA VAL A 70 11.43 0.73 0.06
C VAL A 70 12.92 0.88 0.37
N ASP A 71 13.27 0.98 1.65
CA ASP A 71 14.64 1.23 2.13
C ASP A 71 15.29 2.47 1.47
N GLY A 72 14.49 3.48 1.12
CA GLY A 72 14.92 4.70 0.44
C GLY A 72 15.07 4.57 -1.08
N GLU A 73 14.92 3.37 -1.65
CA GLU A 73 14.97 3.15 -3.09
C GLU A 73 13.59 3.29 -3.72
N LEU A 74 13.53 3.93 -4.90
CA LEU A 74 12.28 4.12 -5.66
C LEU A 74 11.80 2.76 -6.20
N LEU A 75 10.65 2.32 -5.72
CA LEU A 75 10.03 1.07 -6.14
C LEU A 75 9.10 1.27 -7.36
N GLY A 76 8.37 2.38 -7.37
CA GLY A 76 7.44 2.76 -8.44
C GLY A 76 7.08 4.23 -8.37
N GLU A 77 6.88 4.85 -9.53
CA GLU A 77 6.41 6.24 -9.70
C GLU A 77 5.37 6.27 -10.81
N GLU A 78 4.31 7.04 -10.62
CA GLU A 78 3.32 7.34 -11.66
C GLU A 78 2.88 8.81 -11.54
N GLU A 79 2.64 9.46 -12.68
CA GLU A 79 1.98 10.76 -12.74
C GLU A 79 0.49 10.56 -13.04
N VAL A 80 -0.38 10.95 -12.11
CA VAL A 80 -1.83 10.87 -12.33
C VAL A 80 -2.39 12.28 -12.36
N PRO A 81 -3.11 12.68 -13.44
CA PRO A 81 -3.84 13.93 -13.44
C PRO A 81 -4.84 13.91 -12.29
N LEU A 82 -4.68 14.79 -11.31
CA LEU A 82 -5.76 15.12 -10.38
C LEU A 82 -6.81 15.86 -11.21
N THR A 83 -7.77 15.12 -11.76
CA THR A 83 -8.91 15.66 -12.50
C THR A 83 -9.93 16.19 -11.49
N GLY A 84 -9.66 17.34 -10.90
CA GLY A 84 -10.59 17.98 -9.99
C GLY A 84 -10.06 19.29 -9.44
N GLU A 85 -10.86 20.35 -9.55
CA GLU A 85 -10.73 21.59 -8.77
C GLU A 85 -11.25 21.41 -7.33
N THR A 86 -11.69 20.20 -6.98
CA THR A 86 -12.24 19.82 -5.68
C THR A 86 -11.13 19.71 -4.64
N PRO A 87 -11.29 20.32 -3.45
CA PRO A 87 -10.41 20.11 -2.32
C PRO A 87 -10.25 18.62 -2.03
N LEU A 88 -9.04 18.18 -1.69
CA LEU A 88 -8.81 16.79 -1.29
C LEU A 88 -9.67 16.48 -0.05
N GLU A 89 -10.72 15.71 -0.29
CA GLU A 89 -11.58 15.08 0.71
C GLU A 89 -10.79 14.06 1.57
N PRO A 90 -11.35 13.49 2.65
CA PRO A 90 -10.55 12.76 3.62
C PRO A 90 -9.81 11.55 3.01
N PHE A 91 -8.50 11.50 3.26
CA PHE A 91 -7.67 10.34 2.94
C PHE A 91 -7.86 9.26 4.00
N GLY A 92 -8.23 8.05 3.57
CA GLY A 92 -8.15 6.85 4.38
C GLY A 92 -6.76 6.24 4.26
N PHE A 93 -6.14 5.93 5.40
CA PHE A 93 -4.91 5.14 5.45
C PHE A 93 -5.16 3.82 6.15
N CYS A 94 -4.62 2.75 5.58
CA CYS A 94 -4.64 1.43 6.20
C CYS A 94 -3.23 0.84 6.24
N PHE A 95 -2.89 0.17 7.35
CA PHE A 95 -1.59 -0.43 7.60
C PHE A 95 -1.75 -1.88 8.04
N GLY A 96 -1.01 -2.79 7.41
CA GLY A 96 -0.80 -4.17 7.84
C GLY A 96 -1.83 -5.18 7.37
N ALA A 97 -3.13 -4.92 7.57
CA ALA A 97 -4.22 -5.85 7.26
C ALA A 97 -5.31 -5.15 6.44
N CYS A 98 -4.97 -4.72 5.23
CA CYS A 98 -5.86 -3.92 4.41
C CYS A 98 -6.65 -4.80 3.44
N GLY A 99 -7.92 -5.05 3.77
CA GLY A 99 -8.84 -5.82 2.92
C GLY A 99 -8.96 -7.30 3.26
N GLU A 100 -8.83 -7.68 4.53
CA GLU A 100 -8.92 -9.08 4.99
C GLU A 100 -10.17 -9.38 5.83
N ASP A 101 -11.15 -8.47 5.86
CA ASP A 101 -12.37 -8.59 6.66
C ASP A 101 -13.64 -8.48 5.79
N ASP A 102 -13.81 -9.33 4.76
CA ASP A 102 -15.10 -9.43 4.03
C ASP A 102 -15.63 -10.86 3.88
N ASP A 103 -15.19 -11.76 4.75
CA ASP A 103 -15.87 -13.00 5.06
C ASP A 103 -16.12 -13.04 6.56
N GLY A 104 -17.35 -12.74 6.97
CA GLY A 104 -17.81 -12.72 8.36
C GLY A 104 -17.75 -14.07 9.11
N GLU A 105 -16.74 -14.90 8.86
CA GLU A 105 -16.37 -16.03 9.69
C GLU A 105 -15.42 -15.56 10.79
N GLU A 106 -15.93 -15.59 12.02
CA GLU A 106 -15.11 -15.53 13.22
C GLU A 106 -13.92 -16.50 13.07
N SER A 107 -12.72 -15.94 13.01
CA SER A 107 -11.48 -16.71 12.85
C SER A 107 -11.41 -17.77 13.95
N SER A 108 -11.62 -19.03 13.57
CA SER A 108 -11.43 -20.17 14.46
C SER A 108 -9.98 -20.18 14.96
N PRO A 109 -9.68 -20.69 16.17
CA PRO A 109 -8.33 -20.65 16.74
C PRO A 109 -7.22 -21.26 15.86
N GLU A 110 -7.59 -22.13 14.92
CA GLU A 110 -6.69 -22.77 13.95
C GLU A 110 -6.42 -21.90 12.69
N GLU A 111 -7.25 -20.89 12.42
CA GLU A 111 -7.11 -19.91 11.32
C GLU A 111 -6.30 -18.66 11.74
N ILE A 112 -5.87 -18.58 13.01
CA ILE A 112 -5.05 -17.47 13.52
C ILE A 112 -3.66 -17.43 12.84
N GLY A 113 -3.22 -18.55 12.23
CA GLY A 113 -1.96 -18.65 11.49
C GLY A 113 -1.99 -18.13 10.03
N LYS A 114 -3.16 -17.86 9.45
CA LYS A 114 -3.31 -17.49 8.02
C LYS A 114 -3.41 -15.98 7.78
N LYS A 115 -3.58 -15.18 8.82
CA LYS A 115 -3.51 -13.71 8.76
C LYS A 115 -2.06 -13.28 8.45
N PRO A 116 -1.85 -12.21 7.65
CA PRO A 116 -0.54 -11.66 7.38
C PRO A 116 0.04 -11.22 8.72
N SER A 117 1.07 -11.95 9.14
CA SER A 117 1.86 -11.57 10.29
C SER A 117 2.83 -10.47 9.85
N VAL A 118 2.31 -9.28 9.61
CA VAL A 118 3.12 -8.07 9.42
C VAL A 118 3.07 -7.24 10.69
N THR A 119 4.24 -6.77 11.12
CA THR A 119 4.36 -5.85 12.24
C THR A 119 4.70 -4.48 11.68
N VAL A 120 3.81 -3.51 11.85
CA VAL A 120 4.02 -2.12 11.43
C VAL A 120 4.33 -1.29 12.68
N THR A 121 5.42 -0.53 12.64
CA THR A 121 5.81 0.36 13.75
C THR A 121 6.23 1.72 13.20
N ASN A 122 6.22 2.74 14.06
CA ASN A 122 6.73 4.08 13.73
C ASN A 122 6.09 4.71 12.49
N VAL A 123 4.75 4.79 12.47
CA VAL A 123 4.01 5.43 11.38
C VAL A 123 4.08 6.95 11.52
N PHE A 124 4.53 7.62 10.45
CA PHE A 124 4.62 9.08 10.39
C PHE A 124 3.84 9.61 9.19
N LEU A 125 3.15 10.74 9.37
CA LEU A 125 2.43 11.44 8.32
C LEU A 125 2.97 12.87 8.19
N TYR A 126 3.32 13.27 6.97
CA TYR A 126 3.87 14.59 6.68
C TYR A 126 3.01 15.29 5.64
N ASN A 127 2.80 16.60 5.82
CA ASN A 127 2.08 17.46 4.88
C ASN A 127 2.99 18.04 3.78
N ARG A 128 4.15 17.41 3.54
CA ARG A 128 5.15 17.83 2.57
C ARG A 128 5.91 16.62 2.03
N PRO A 129 6.44 16.69 0.80
CA PRO A 129 7.40 15.71 0.32
C PRO A 129 8.59 15.60 1.27
N LEU A 130 9.05 14.37 1.48
CA LEU A 130 10.29 14.12 2.20
C LEU A 130 11.43 14.31 1.20
N ASN A 131 12.29 15.28 1.48
CA ASN A 131 13.49 15.53 0.71
C ASN A 131 14.61 14.55 1.13
N SER A 132 15.35 14.01 0.15
CA SER A 132 16.67 13.43 0.38
C SER A 132 17.67 14.50 0.80
#